data_AF-A0A9N8VVB6-F1
#
_entry.id   AF-A0A9N8VVB6-F1
#
_cell.length_a   1.000
_cell.length_b   1.000
_cell.length_c   1.000
_cell.angle_alpha   90.00
_cell.angle_beta   90.00
_cell.angle_gamma   90.00
#
_symmetry.space_group_name_H-M   'P 1'
#
loop_
_entity.id
_entity.type
_entity.pdbx_description
1 polymer ?
#
loop_
_entity_poly.entity_id
_entity_poly.type
_entity_poly.pdbx_seq_one_letter_code
_entity_poly.pdbx_strand_id
1 'polypeptide(L)'
;MLSVAKKIHYTCLTLFIVCQGLQKIFGGYSPIRFYNHDFGECFARSADCFIFSFENDVDTQNMKLSRVTSQYFNNAIYEYNSYNNTYGFNFGGGDLYTKNNYLYVGKSGFYEHNLIENNNPYKIEEIEAFSITNIER
;
A
#
# COMPACT_ATOMS: atom_id res chain seq x y z
N MET A 1 11.53 30.86 -28.28
CA MET A 1 10.24 30.46 -27.69
C MET A 1 10.55 29.51 -26.54
N LEU A 2 10.54 30.03 -25.30
CA LEU A 2 10.76 29.19 -24.11
C LEU A 2 9.52 28.34 -23.84
N SER A 3 9.72 27.03 -23.70
CA SER A 3 8.84 26.16 -22.91
C SER A 3 9.74 25.25 -22.10
N VAL A 4 10.00 25.64 -20.85
CA VAL A 4 10.54 24.76 -19.82
C VAL A 4 9.42 24.60 -18.78
N ALA A 5 8.88 23.40 -18.73
CA ALA A 5 8.48 22.74 -17.49
C ALA A 5 8.30 21.24 -17.76
N LYS A 6 9.41 20.48 -17.81
CA LYS A 6 9.34 19.03 -17.54
C LYS A 6 9.00 18.89 -16.06
N LYS A 7 7.72 18.65 -15.75
CA LYS A 7 7.32 18.17 -14.41
C LYS A 7 7.22 16.65 -14.48
N ILE A 8 8.35 15.97 -14.29
CA ILE A 8 8.39 14.51 -14.20
C ILE A 8 8.99 14.14 -12.85
N HIS A 9 8.12 13.85 -11.90
CA HIS A 9 8.48 13.11 -10.69
C HIS A 9 7.34 12.13 -10.41
N TYR A 10 7.43 10.94 -10.99
CA TYR A 10 6.64 9.79 -10.54
C TYR A 10 7.50 9.04 -9.54
N THR A 11 7.08 8.97 -8.28
CA THR A 11 7.66 8.05 -7.32
C THR A 11 6.56 7.04 -7.01
N CYS A 12 6.54 5.97 -7.81
CA CYS A 12 5.66 4.85 -7.54
C CYS A 12 6.33 3.95 -6.52
N LEU A 13 5.69 3.74 -5.36
CA LEU A 13 6.19 2.84 -4.34
C LEU A 13 5.52 1.48 -4.50
N THR A 14 6.32 0.43 -4.67
CA THR A 14 5.86 -0.95 -4.50
C THR A 14 6.43 -1.48 -3.21
N LEU A 15 5.56 -1.99 -2.35
CA LEU A 15 5.91 -2.56 -1.06
C LEU A 15 5.70 -4.07 -1.10
N PHE A 16 6.69 -4.83 -0.63
CA PHE A 16 6.58 -6.26 -0.36
C PHE A 16 6.79 -6.49 1.14
N ILE A 17 5.95 -7.32 1.73
CA ILE A 17 5.95 -7.65 3.16
C ILE A 17 5.95 -9.16 3.28
N VAL A 18 7.07 -9.71 3.74
CA VAL A 18 7.25 -11.14 3.97
C VAL A 18 6.82 -11.46 5.40
N CYS A 19 6.00 -12.49 5.58
CA CYS A 19 5.43 -12.85 6.87
C CYS A 19 6.19 -13.99 7.55
N GLN A 20 6.54 -13.82 8.82
CA GLN A 20 7.38 -14.77 9.55
C GLN A 20 6.76 -16.16 9.63
N GLY A 21 7.55 -17.17 9.25
CA GLY A 21 7.15 -18.58 9.32
C GLY A 21 6.12 -18.98 8.25
N LEU A 22 5.89 -18.12 7.27
CA LEU A 22 5.05 -18.36 6.10
C LEU A 22 5.83 -17.98 4.85
N GLN A 23 5.62 -18.65 3.73
CA GLN A 23 6.16 -18.19 2.44
C GLN A 23 5.35 -17.02 1.85
N LYS A 24 4.46 -16.44 2.65
CA LYS A 24 3.42 -15.53 2.18
C LYS A 24 3.94 -14.11 2.05
N ILE A 25 3.58 -13.48 0.93
CA ILE A 25 3.96 -12.10 0.62
C ILE A 25 2.69 -11.28 0.44
N PHE A 26 2.62 -10.15 1.13
CA PHE A 26 1.63 -9.12 0.87
C PHE A 26 2.29 -7.86 0.36
N GLY A 27 1.51 -7.01 -0.29
CA GLY A 27 2.06 -5.76 -0.75
C GLY A 27 1.02 -4.80 -1.25
N GLY A 28 1.52 -3.64 -1.62
CA GLY A 28 0.71 -2.62 -2.24
C GLY A 28 1.54 -1.73 -3.13
N TYR A 29 0.89 -1.22 -4.16
CA TYR A 29 1.42 -0.22 -5.05
C TYR A 29 0.71 1.09 -4.81
N SER A 30 1.49 2.17 -4.71
CA SER A 30 0.99 3.53 -4.66
C SER A 30 1.71 4.39 -5.70
N PRO A 31 0.99 5.05 -6.63
CA PRO A 31 1.57 6.04 -7.55
C PRO A 31 1.87 7.37 -6.85
N ILE A 32 1.35 7.55 -5.64
CA ILE A 32 1.56 8.71 -4.79
C ILE A 32 2.51 8.36 -3.64
N ARG A 33 3.28 9.34 -3.21
CA ARG A 33 4.11 9.20 -2.01
C ARG A 33 3.21 9.19 -0.77
N PHE A 34 3.69 8.50 0.26
CA PHE A 34 3.12 8.58 1.59
C PHE A 34 3.58 9.89 2.23
N TYR A 35 2.65 10.82 2.47
CA TYR A 35 2.85 12.07 3.18
C TYR A 35 2.37 11.90 4.62
N ASN A 36 3.19 12.27 5.60
CA ASN A 36 2.72 12.38 6.98
C ASN A 36 2.03 13.73 7.13
N HIS A 37 0.71 13.77 6.92
CA HIS A 37 -0.06 15.00 7.11
C HIS A 37 -0.36 15.23 8.60
N ASP A 38 -0.10 16.44 9.08
CA ASP A 38 -0.61 16.91 10.36
C ASP A 38 -2.08 17.34 10.18
N PHE A 39 -2.96 16.74 10.99
CA PHE A 39 -4.37 17.08 11.24
C PHE A 39 -5.17 17.72 10.08
N GLY A 40 -6.11 16.95 9.50
CA GLY A 40 -7.18 17.47 8.65
C GLY A 40 -7.64 16.46 7.59
N GLU A 41 -6.77 16.13 6.65
CA GLU A 41 -7.02 15.11 5.63
C GLU A 41 -6.16 13.89 5.92
N CYS A 42 -6.80 12.83 6.40
CA CYS A 42 -6.12 11.59 6.77
C CYS A 42 -6.03 10.60 5.59
N PHE A 43 -6.56 10.95 4.43
CA PHE A 43 -6.51 10.09 3.26
C PHE A 43 -5.96 10.81 2.04
N ALA A 44 -5.09 10.12 1.31
CA ALA A 44 -4.62 10.56 0.02
C ALA A 44 -5.38 9.87 -1.12
N ARG A 45 -5.65 10.66 -2.15
CA ARG A 45 -6.45 10.25 -3.31
C ARG A 45 -5.59 9.54 -4.36
N SER A 46 -6.04 8.37 -4.80
CA SER A 46 -5.45 7.68 -5.95
C SER A 46 -6.42 6.66 -6.55
N ALA A 47 -6.54 6.67 -7.88
CA ALA A 47 -7.27 5.65 -8.62
C ALA A 47 -6.41 4.43 -9.00
N ASP A 48 -5.08 4.61 -9.00
CA ASP A 48 -4.14 3.59 -9.48
C ASP A 48 -3.48 2.82 -8.34
N CYS A 49 -3.89 3.04 -7.08
CA CYS A 49 -3.46 2.21 -5.97
C CYS A 49 -4.06 0.81 -6.07
N PHE A 50 -3.28 -0.19 -5.69
CA PHE A 50 -3.75 -1.56 -5.54
C PHE A 50 -2.98 -2.27 -4.43
N ILE A 51 -3.62 -3.26 -3.81
CA ILE A 51 -3.00 -4.19 -2.86
C ILE A 51 -2.98 -5.59 -3.48
N PHE A 52 -2.03 -6.41 -3.06
CA PHE A 52 -1.88 -7.76 -3.56
C PHE A 52 -1.38 -8.72 -2.48
N SER A 53 -1.56 -10.02 -2.75
CA SER A 53 -0.93 -11.10 -1.98
C SER A 53 -0.53 -12.26 -2.88
N PHE A 54 0.60 -12.87 -2.56
CA PHE A 54 1.09 -14.13 -3.11
C PHE A 54 1.05 -15.20 -2.03
N GLU A 55 0.60 -16.40 -2.36
CA GLU A 55 0.51 -17.50 -1.38
C GLU A 55 1.90 -18.05 -1.00
N ASN A 56 2.87 -17.94 -1.91
CA ASN A 56 4.27 -18.30 -1.70
C ASN A 56 5.21 -17.51 -2.64
N ASP A 57 6.52 -17.70 -2.48
CA ASP A 57 7.59 -17.04 -3.25
C ASP A 57 7.70 -17.50 -4.72
N VAL A 58 7.01 -18.56 -5.12
CA VAL A 58 6.93 -19.06 -6.50
C VAL A 58 5.55 -18.86 -7.13
N ASP A 59 4.63 -18.20 -6.41
CA ASP A 59 3.25 -18.02 -6.85
C ASP A 59 3.17 -16.98 -7.97
N THR A 60 2.91 -17.47 -9.18
CA THR A 60 2.71 -16.63 -10.39
C THR A 60 1.28 -16.73 -10.93
N GLN A 61 0.43 -17.57 -10.33
CA GLN A 61 -0.89 -17.90 -10.88
C GLN A 61 -2.06 -17.61 -9.93
N ASN A 62 -1.83 -17.61 -8.61
CA ASN A 62 -2.86 -17.42 -7.60
C ASN A 62 -2.73 -16.08 -6.87
N MET A 63 -1.96 -15.14 -7.43
CA MET A 63 -1.86 -13.78 -6.93
C MET A 63 -3.26 -13.15 -6.82
N LYS A 64 -3.61 -12.71 -5.61
CA LYS A 64 -4.79 -11.89 -5.39
C LYS A 64 -4.41 -10.44 -5.60
N LEU A 65 -5.21 -9.73 -6.40
CA LEU A 65 -5.04 -8.31 -6.68
C LEU A 65 -6.35 -7.60 -6.34
N SER A 66 -6.26 -6.44 -5.69
CA SER A 66 -7.41 -5.63 -5.34
C SER A 66 -7.11 -4.16 -5.59
N ARG A 67 -7.91 -3.51 -6.43
CA ARG A 67 -7.75 -2.09 -6.78
C ARG A 67 -8.66 -1.22 -5.91
N VAL A 68 -8.33 0.06 -5.79
CA VAL A 68 -9.27 1.03 -5.20
C VAL A 68 -10.52 1.11 -6.07
N THR A 69 -11.67 1.02 -5.44
CA THR A 69 -12.97 1.16 -6.12
C THR A 69 -13.18 2.61 -6.60
N SER A 70 -13.89 2.76 -7.72
CA SER A 70 -14.11 4.08 -8.33
C SER A 70 -14.83 5.10 -7.45
N GLN A 71 -15.61 4.63 -6.49
CA GLN A 71 -16.36 5.47 -5.55
C GLN A 71 -15.48 5.98 -4.39
N TYR A 72 -14.37 5.29 -4.09
CA TYR A 72 -13.54 5.53 -2.92
C TYR A 72 -12.09 5.93 -3.26
N PHE A 73 -11.86 6.53 -4.44
CA PHE A 73 -10.54 7.04 -4.81
C PHE A 73 -9.95 8.04 -3.81
N ASN A 74 -10.79 8.77 -3.07
CA ASN A 74 -10.34 9.70 -2.02
C ASN A 74 -9.84 8.97 -0.76
N ASN A 75 -9.95 7.65 -0.68
CA ASN A 75 -9.63 6.83 0.48
C ASN A 75 -8.54 5.79 0.18
N ALA A 76 -7.70 6.04 -0.84
CA ALA A 76 -6.75 5.04 -1.32
C ALA A 76 -5.65 4.72 -0.29
N ILE A 77 -5.06 5.75 0.31
CA ILE A 77 -3.99 5.64 1.30
C ILE A 77 -4.42 6.40 2.55
N TYR A 78 -4.25 5.80 3.73
CA TYR A 78 -4.51 6.46 5.00
C TYR A 78 -3.19 6.91 5.65
N GLU A 79 -3.14 8.20 5.98
CA GLU A 79 -1.93 8.94 6.34
C GLU A 79 -2.07 9.63 7.70
N TYR A 80 -2.77 8.99 8.64
CA TYR A 80 -2.97 9.56 9.95
C TYR A 80 -1.79 9.30 10.88
N ASN A 81 -1.02 10.37 11.12
CA ASN A 81 -0.03 10.40 12.17
C ASN A 81 -0.66 10.94 13.46
N SER A 82 -0.55 10.19 14.56
CA SER A 82 -0.86 10.68 15.90
C SER A 82 0.35 10.40 16.79
N TYR A 83 0.59 11.25 17.79
CA TYR A 83 1.74 11.18 18.69
C TYR A 83 1.98 9.81 19.35
N ASN A 84 0.96 8.93 19.38
CA ASN A 84 1.03 7.57 19.91
C ASN A 84 0.78 6.47 18.86
N ASN A 85 0.77 6.82 17.57
CA ASN A 85 0.43 5.91 16.49
C ASN A 85 1.67 5.27 15.88
N THR A 86 1.76 3.96 16.03
CA THR A 86 2.81 3.11 15.46
C THR A 86 2.40 2.50 14.12
N TYR A 87 1.50 3.15 13.38
CA TYR A 87 1.16 2.72 12.03
C TYR A 87 2.33 3.02 11.09
N GLY A 88 2.65 2.05 10.23
CA GLY A 88 3.46 2.26 9.04
C GLY A 88 2.56 2.55 7.84
N PHE A 89 2.73 1.80 6.75
CA PHE A 89 1.88 1.93 5.57
C PHE A 89 0.43 1.51 5.87
N ASN A 90 -0.53 2.19 5.26
CA ASN A 90 -1.95 1.87 5.39
C ASN A 90 -2.71 2.15 4.09
N PHE A 91 -3.09 1.10 3.39
CA PHE A 91 -3.98 1.15 2.24
C PHE A 91 -5.43 1.05 2.72
N GLY A 92 -6.25 2.00 2.29
CA GLY A 92 -7.69 1.95 2.54
C GLY A 92 -8.09 2.16 4.00
N GLY A 93 -7.22 2.67 4.87
CA GLY A 93 -7.55 2.88 6.28
C GLY A 93 -7.89 1.59 7.04
N GLY A 94 -7.47 0.43 6.52
CA GLY A 94 -7.82 -0.86 7.10
C GLY A 94 -7.81 -2.05 6.15
N ASP A 95 -7.68 -1.87 4.83
CA ASP A 95 -7.64 -3.01 3.90
C ASP A 95 -6.28 -3.74 3.94
N LEU A 96 -5.18 -2.98 4.05
CA LEU A 96 -3.84 -3.54 4.29
C LEU A 96 -3.00 -2.52 5.06
N TYR A 97 -2.55 -2.86 6.27
CA TYR A 97 -1.75 -1.91 7.06
C TYR A 97 -0.76 -2.58 8.01
N THR A 98 0.34 -1.88 8.28
CA THR A 98 1.34 -2.31 9.27
C THR A 98 1.17 -1.52 10.57
N LYS A 99 1.26 -2.20 11.71
CA LYS A 99 1.31 -1.56 13.03
C LYS A 99 2.28 -2.28 13.95
N ASN A 100 3.17 -1.54 14.61
CA ASN A 100 4.31 -2.11 15.35
C ASN A 100 5.15 -3.00 14.41
N ASN A 101 5.08 -4.32 14.55
CA ASN A 101 5.78 -5.31 13.71
C ASN A 101 4.81 -6.34 13.09
N TYR A 102 3.55 -5.95 12.94
CA TYR A 102 2.49 -6.81 12.44
C TYR A 102 1.84 -6.21 11.21
N LEU A 103 1.53 -7.06 10.25
CA LEU A 103 0.70 -6.78 9.11
C LEU A 103 -0.74 -7.20 9.42
N TYR A 104 -1.67 -6.31 9.15
CA TYR A 104 -3.10 -6.53 9.28
C TYR A 104 -3.73 -6.45 7.90
N VAL A 105 -4.66 -7.35 7.67
CA VAL A 105 -5.48 -7.41 6.46
C VAL A 105 -6.92 -7.30 6.90
N GLY A 106 -7.64 -6.35 6.32
CA GLY A 106 -9.02 -6.06 6.70
C GLY A 106 -9.92 -5.82 5.50
N LYS A 107 -11.10 -5.27 5.79
CA LYS A 107 -12.11 -4.94 4.79
C LYS A 107 -12.76 -3.62 5.19
N SER A 108 -12.19 -2.52 4.72
CA SER A 108 -12.78 -1.18 4.88
C SER A 108 -13.91 -0.95 3.85
N GLY A 109 -13.80 -1.62 2.69
CA GLY A 109 -14.70 -1.44 1.55
C GLY A 109 -14.17 -0.49 0.48
N PHE A 110 -12.98 0.11 0.66
CA PHE A 110 -12.40 1.01 -0.35
C PHE A 110 -11.73 0.28 -1.50
N TYR A 111 -11.30 -0.96 -1.29
CA TYR A 111 -10.69 -1.84 -2.28
C TYR A 111 -11.67 -2.93 -2.75
N GLU A 112 -11.63 -3.30 -4.03
CA GLU A 112 -12.61 -4.17 -4.72
C GLU A 112 -12.75 -5.57 -4.10
N HIS A 113 -11.62 -6.13 -3.68
CA HIS A 113 -11.49 -7.47 -3.11
C HIS A 113 -10.78 -7.40 -1.75
N ASN A 114 -11.18 -8.26 -0.80
CA ASN A 114 -10.43 -8.42 0.44
C ASN A 114 -9.29 -9.43 0.25
N LEU A 115 -8.18 -9.22 0.94
CA LEU A 115 -7.07 -10.19 0.99
C LEU A 115 -7.15 -11.07 2.26
N ILE A 116 -8.24 -10.95 3.03
CA ILE A 116 -8.44 -11.65 4.31
C ILE A 116 -8.52 -13.15 4.06
N GLU A 117 -7.65 -13.90 4.73
CA GLU A 117 -7.78 -15.35 4.87
C GLU A 117 -8.05 -15.78 6.31
N ASN A 118 -7.53 -15.01 7.27
CA ASN A 118 -7.79 -15.19 8.68
C ASN A 118 -7.81 -13.82 9.37
N ASN A 119 -8.42 -13.77 10.56
CA ASN A 119 -8.55 -12.54 11.34
C ASN A 119 -7.30 -12.25 12.21
N ASN A 120 -6.25 -13.06 12.11
CA ASN A 120 -5.05 -12.87 12.90
C ASN A 120 -4.04 -12.01 12.12
N PRO A 121 -3.37 -11.07 12.79
CA PRO A 121 -2.28 -10.35 12.15
C PRO A 121 -1.12 -11.28 11.83
N TYR A 122 -0.41 -10.96 10.75
CA TYR A 122 0.83 -11.64 10.39
C TYR A 122 2.02 -10.93 11.03
N LYS A 123 2.92 -11.68 11.66
CA LYS A 123 4.18 -11.11 12.14
C LYS A 123 5.07 -10.84 10.93
N ILE A 124 5.64 -9.65 10.85
CA ILE A 124 6.49 -9.25 9.73
C ILE A 124 7.89 -9.82 9.95
N GLU A 125 8.44 -10.46 8.91
CA GLU A 125 9.83 -10.90 8.83
C GLU A 125 10.68 -9.86 8.11
N GLU A 126 10.22 -9.40 6.95
CA GLU A 126 10.94 -8.46 6.10
C GLU A 126 9.97 -7.50 5.39
N ILE A 127 10.47 -6.29 5.11
CA ILE A 127 9.79 -5.30 4.28
C ILE A 127 10.77 -4.81 3.22
N GLU A 128 10.39 -4.95 1.95
CA GLU A 128 11.11 -4.37 0.83
C GLU A 128 10.28 -3.27 0.17
N ALA A 129 10.93 -2.16 -0.15
CA ALA A 129 10.30 -0.97 -0.69
C ALA A 129 11.04 -0.51 -1.95
N PHE A 130 10.36 -0.58 -3.10
CA PHE A 130 10.92 -0.21 -4.40
C PHE A 130 10.29 1.07 -4.90
N SER A 131 11.12 2.04 -5.28
CA SER A 131 10.65 3.27 -5.92
C SER A 131 11.17 3.36 -7.34
N ILE A 132 10.26 3.63 -8.29
CA ILE A 132 10.67 3.93 -9.66
C ILE A 132 11.10 5.38 -9.70
N THR A 133 12.35 5.62 -10.10
CA THR A 133 12.87 6.95 -10.46
C THR A 133 13.15 6.94 -11.96
N ASN A 134 13.10 8.10 -12.63
CA ASN A 134 13.17 8.20 -14.09
C ASN A 134 14.23 7.28 -14.72
N ILE A 135 13.83 6.50 -15.73
CA ILE A 135 14.76 5.96 -16.72
C ILE A 135 14.96 7.08 -17.74
N GLU A 136 16.11 7.75 -17.70
CA GLU A 136 16.52 8.62 -18.80
C GLU A 136 16.61 7.75 -20.07
N ARG A 137 15.86 8.11 -21.11
CA ARG A 137 16.02 7.59 -22.47
C ARG A 137 16.77 8.61 -23.31
#